data_AF-A0A150GIK4-F1
#
_entry.id   AF-A0A150GIK4-F1
#
_cell.length_a   1.000
_cell.length_b   1.000
_cell.length_c   1.000
_cell.angle_alpha   90.00
_cell.angle_beta   90.00
_cell.angle_gamma   90.00
#
_symmetry.space_group_name_H-M   'P 1'
#
loop_
_entity.id
_entity.type
_entity.pdbx_description
1 polymer ?
#
loop_
_entity_poly.entity_id
_entity_poly.type
_entity_poly.pdbx_seq_one_letter_code
_entity_poly.pdbx_strand_id
1 'polypeptide(L)'
;MQLRAHESPAEAATEAEAFETLAAAMDRWAGEEVDEEGGDGGAAPVLEPVLDPALLRLASAMPTPAAARRLLRTCANPGCANLDGDSEVGLRLTPCAGCGEAAYCCRDCWTAHWQAGHRAACARRLGKGG
;
A
#
# COMPACT_ATOMS: atom_id res chain seq x y z
N MET A 1 -8.81 49.82 -19.93
CA MET A 1 -8.83 48.74 -18.92
C MET A 1 -7.87 47.67 -19.40
N GLN A 2 -6.64 47.66 -18.89
CA GLN A 2 -5.61 46.68 -19.26
C GLN A 2 -5.56 45.59 -18.20
N LEU A 3 -5.74 44.33 -18.61
CA LEU A 3 -5.44 43.16 -17.80
C LEU A 3 -3.92 42.98 -17.81
N ARG A 4 -3.27 43.10 -16.65
CA ARG A 4 -1.86 42.74 -16.50
C ARG A 4 -1.75 41.22 -16.49
N ALA A 5 -0.99 40.66 -17.43
CA ALA A 5 -0.50 39.30 -17.32
C ALA A 5 0.36 39.22 -16.05
N HIS A 6 0.04 38.28 -15.17
CA HIS A 6 0.88 37.91 -14.06
C HIS A 6 1.75 36.75 -14.56
N GLU A 7 2.81 37.08 -15.29
CA GLU A 7 3.84 36.08 -15.57
C GLU A 7 4.59 35.85 -14.25
N SER A 8 4.33 34.69 -13.65
CA SER A 8 4.98 34.23 -12.43
C SER A 8 6.42 33.82 -12.76
N PRO A 9 7.44 34.16 -11.93
CA PRO A 9 8.84 33.86 -12.20
C PRO A 9 9.20 32.36 -12.02
N ALA A 10 8.22 31.45 -12.06
CA ALA A 10 8.39 30.03 -11.79
C ALA A 10 8.61 29.16 -13.05
N GLU A 11 8.45 29.71 -14.27
CA GLU A 11 8.61 28.94 -15.52
C GLU A 11 9.98 29.20 -16.17
N ALA A 12 11.06 28.81 -15.50
CA ALA A 12 12.38 28.70 -16.12
C ALA A 12 13.28 27.62 -15.49
N ALA A 13 12.70 26.64 -14.79
CA ALA A 13 13.44 25.40 -14.57
C ALA A 13 13.55 24.70 -15.93
N THR A 14 14.76 24.59 -16.45
CA THR A 14 15.01 23.80 -17.65
C THR A 14 14.64 22.34 -17.36
N GLU A 15 14.23 21.61 -18.38
CA GLU A 15 13.90 20.19 -18.27
C GLU A 15 15.05 19.37 -17.63
N ALA A 16 16.29 19.84 -17.81
CA ALA A 16 17.49 19.32 -17.18
C ALA A 16 17.53 19.53 -15.65
N GLU A 17 17.19 20.73 -15.16
CA GLU A 17 17.13 21.03 -13.72
C GLU A 17 16.00 20.26 -13.02
N ALA A 18 14.87 20.05 -13.72
CA ALA A 18 13.79 19.20 -13.24
C ALA A 18 14.22 17.73 -13.12
N PHE A 19 14.99 17.23 -14.10
CA PHE A 19 15.53 15.87 -14.06
C PHE A 19 16.57 15.70 -12.94
N GLU A 20 17.44 16.68 -12.75
CA GLU A 20 18.45 16.67 -11.67
C GLU A 20 17.79 16.72 -10.29
N THR A 21 16.73 17.53 -10.13
CA THR A 21 15.93 17.58 -8.91
C THR A 21 15.24 16.24 -8.63
N LEU A 22 14.72 15.58 -9.67
CA LEU A 22 14.08 14.27 -9.55
C LEU A 22 15.11 13.18 -9.19
N ALA A 23 16.27 13.17 -9.83
CA ALA A 23 17.36 12.24 -9.54
C ALA A 23 17.86 12.40 -8.09
N ALA A 24 18.09 13.63 -7.64
CA ALA A 24 18.48 13.91 -6.26
C ALA A 24 17.41 13.51 -5.23
N ALA A 25 16.13 13.61 -5.59
CA ALA A 25 15.03 13.12 -4.76
C ALA A 25 14.99 11.58 -4.72
N MET A 26 15.26 10.91 -5.85
CA MET A 26 15.35 9.46 -5.93
C MET A 26 16.52 8.90 -5.12
N ASP A 27 17.70 9.53 -5.18
CA ASP A 27 18.87 9.12 -4.38
C ASP A 27 18.62 9.24 -2.88
N ARG A 28 17.95 10.33 -2.46
CA ARG A 28 17.53 10.52 -1.06
C ARG A 28 16.57 9.42 -0.57
N TRP A 29 15.78 8.84 -1.48
CA TRP A 29 14.85 7.75 -1.18
C TRP A 29 15.47 6.36 -1.31
N ALA A 30 16.58 6.23 -2.04
CA ALA A 30 17.26 4.97 -2.28
C ALA A 30 17.98 4.38 -1.05
N GLY A 31 17.92 5.08 0.09
CA GLY A 31 18.32 4.56 1.40
C GLY A 31 19.74 4.96 1.76
N GLU A 32 19.84 5.50 2.98
CA GLU A 32 21.08 5.52 3.75
C GLU A 32 21.59 4.07 3.84
N GLU A 33 22.73 3.80 3.21
CA GLU A 33 23.53 2.64 3.52
C GLU A 33 24.02 2.78 4.96
N VAL A 34 23.40 2.02 5.86
CA VAL A 34 23.92 1.88 7.22
C VAL A 34 25.16 1.01 7.15
N ASP A 35 26.31 1.67 7.02
CA ASP A 35 27.59 1.07 7.34
C ASP A 35 27.58 0.66 8.83
N GLU A 36 27.49 -0.65 9.08
CA GLU A 36 27.75 -1.22 10.40
C GLU A 36 29.26 -1.14 10.69
N GLU A 37 29.72 0.04 11.10
CA GLU A 37 31.01 0.21 11.77
C GLU A 37 30.77 0.70 13.21
N GLY A 38 31.12 -0.15 14.16
CA GLY A 38 30.80 0.01 15.57
C GLY A 38 31.30 1.33 16.18
N GLY A 39 30.39 2.04 16.85
CA GLY A 39 30.69 3.28 17.56
C GLY A 39 29.62 3.59 18.61
N ASP A 40 30.08 3.86 19.82
CA ASP A 40 29.35 4.07 21.07
C ASP A 40 28.22 5.13 21.03
N GLY A 41 27.04 4.75 21.54
CA GLY A 41 26.29 5.55 22.52
C GLY A 41 25.50 6.79 22.08
N GLY A 42 25.40 7.12 20.80
CA GLY A 42 24.60 8.26 20.33
C GLY A 42 23.19 7.88 19.91
N ALA A 43 22.19 7.93 20.81
CA ALA A 43 20.79 7.92 20.38
C ALA A 43 20.55 9.17 19.53
N ALA A 44 20.60 9.02 18.20
CA ALA A 44 20.13 10.04 17.29
C ALA A 44 18.73 10.46 17.77
N PRO A 45 18.44 11.75 17.95
CA PRO A 45 17.10 12.17 18.32
C PRO A 45 16.17 11.69 17.21
N VAL A 46 15.35 10.70 17.53
CA VAL A 46 14.14 10.41 16.78
C VAL A 46 13.37 11.72 16.74
N LEU A 47 13.46 12.42 15.61
CA LEU A 47 12.59 13.53 15.32
C LEU A 47 11.21 12.89 15.20
N GLU A 48 10.46 12.89 16.31
CA GLU A 48 9.04 12.59 16.33
C GLU A 48 8.43 13.39 15.17
N PRO A 49 7.93 12.73 14.11
CA PRO A 49 7.37 13.46 13.00
C PRO A 49 6.17 14.21 13.56
N VAL A 50 6.23 15.55 13.56
CA VAL A 50 5.06 16.38 13.83
C VAL A 50 4.13 16.16 12.64
N LEU A 51 3.34 15.09 12.74
CA LEU A 51 2.40 14.71 11.70
C LEU A 51 1.34 15.80 11.65
N ASP A 52 1.19 16.39 10.47
CA ASP A 52 0.15 17.40 10.24
C ASP A 52 -1.22 16.85 10.69
N PRO A 53 -2.02 17.61 11.46
CA PRO A 53 -3.33 17.15 11.93
C PRO A 53 -4.28 16.74 10.81
N ALA A 54 -4.18 17.32 9.61
CA ALA A 54 -4.94 16.86 8.45
C ALA A 54 -4.45 15.50 7.96
N LEU A 55 -3.14 15.23 7.99
CA LEU A 55 -2.57 13.92 7.67
C LEU A 55 -3.04 12.82 8.65
N LEU A 56 -3.11 13.13 9.96
CA LEU A 56 -3.70 12.23 10.96
C LEU A 56 -5.19 11.94 10.70
N ARG A 57 -5.96 12.95 10.27
CA ARG A 57 -7.37 12.78 9.91
C ARG A 57 -7.53 11.91 8.66
N LEU A 58 -6.66 12.07 7.66
CA LEU A 58 -6.66 11.24 6.46
C LEU A 58 -6.30 9.78 6.80
N ALA A 59 -5.27 9.56 7.62
CA ALA A 59 -4.86 8.22 8.05
C ALA A 59 -5.97 7.49 8.81
N SER A 60 -6.70 8.19 9.70
CA SER A 60 -7.81 7.58 10.44
C SER A 60 -9.04 7.27 9.57
N ALA A 61 -9.18 7.90 8.40
CA ALA A 61 -10.23 7.61 7.43
C ALA A 61 -9.91 6.39 6.54
N MET A 62 -8.68 5.89 6.54
CA MET A 62 -8.30 4.74 5.72
C MET A 62 -8.96 3.45 6.24
N PRO A 63 -9.51 2.59 5.35
CA PRO A 63 -9.98 1.29 5.76
C PRO A 63 -8.81 0.44 6.30
N THR A 64 -9.10 -0.44 7.25
CA THR A 64 -8.11 -1.43 7.70
C THR A 64 -7.60 -2.23 6.51
N PRO A 65 -6.36 -2.77 6.52
CA PRO A 65 -5.86 -3.59 5.40
C PRO A 65 -6.81 -4.73 5.03
N ALA A 66 -7.45 -5.35 6.02
CA ALA A 66 -8.46 -6.39 5.80
C ALA A 66 -9.74 -5.84 5.12
N ALA A 67 -10.17 -4.61 5.42
CA ALA A 67 -11.30 -3.96 4.76
C ALA A 67 -10.94 -3.47 3.35
N ALA A 68 -9.75 -2.87 3.17
CA ALA A 68 -9.24 -2.47 1.86
C ALA A 68 -9.16 -3.66 0.89
N ARG A 69 -8.62 -4.79 1.35
CA ARG A 69 -8.54 -6.04 0.58
C ARG A 69 -9.89 -6.66 0.22
N ARG A 70 -10.99 -6.28 0.90
CA ARG A 70 -12.35 -6.69 0.49
C ARG A 70 -12.89 -5.84 -0.64
N LEU A 71 -12.45 -4.58 -0.73
CA LEU A 71 -12.85 -3.66 -1.80
C LEU A 71 -12.07 -3.95 -3.08
N LEU A 72 -10.82 -4.42 -2.96
CA LEU A 72 -10.01 -4.86 -4.08
C LEU A 72 -10.35 -6.33 -4.41
N ARG A 73 -10.54 -6.64 -5.69
CA ARG A 73 -10.69 -8.05 -6.13
C ARG A 73 -9.34 -8.74 -6.18
N THR A 74 -8.70 -8.94 -5.03
CA THR A 74 -7.39 -9.59 -4.90
C THR A 74 -7.52 -10.97 -4.25
N CYS A 75 -6.47 -11.80 -4.35
CA CYS A 75 -6.42 -13.07 -3.64
C CYS A 75 -6.51 -12.82 -2.12
N ALA A 76 -7.37 -13.57 -1.43
CA ALA A 76 -7.60 -13.41 0.00
C ALA A 76 -6.50 -14.05 0.88
N ASN A 77 -5.57 -14.82 0.30
CA ASN A 77 -4.43 -15.36 1.03
C ASN A 77 -3.40 -14.24 1.29
N PRO A 78 -3.15 -13.83 2.54
CA PRO A 78 -2.21 -12.75 2.85
C PRO A 78 -0.75 -13.07 2.49
N GLY A 79 -0.39 -14.35 2.34
CA GLY A 79 0.93 -14.80 1.88
C GLY A 79 0.96 -15.18 0.41
N CYS A 80 0.00 -14.72 -0.41
CA CYS A 80 0.02 -14.95 -1.85
C CYS A 80 1.23 -14.23 -2.47
N ALA A 81 2.04 -14.97 -3.23
CA ALA A 81 3.17 -14.44 -4.00
C ALA A 81 2.95 -14.59 -5.52
N ASN A 82 1.72 -14.92 -5.94
CA ASN A 82 1.40 -15.06 -7.35
C ASN A 82 1.32 -13.67 -8.01
N LEU A 83 2.20 -13.45 -8.99
CA LEU A 83 2.29 -12.23 -9.79
C LEU A 83 1.92 -12.49 -11.28
N ASP A 84 1.23 -13.60 -11.59
CA ASP A 84 0.84 -13.94 -12.96
C ASP A 84 -0.06 -12.86 -13.59
N GLY A 85 0.30 -12.44 -14.80
CA GLY A 85 -0.39 -11.38 -15.56
C GLY A 85 0.22 -10.00 -15.36
N ASP A 86 -0.43 -8.97 -15.90
CA ASP A 86 0.10 -7.59 -15.86
C ASP A 86 -0.12 -6.90 -14.50
N SER A 87 -0.84 -7.55 -13.57
CA SER A 87 -1.13 -7.11 -12.20
C SER A 87 -1.91 -8.20 -11.43
N GLU A 88 -1.92 -8.17 -10.09
CA GLU A 88 -2.83 -9.01 -9.26
C GLU A 88 -4.30 -8.89 -9.69
N VAL A 89 -4.68 -7.76 -10.31
CA VAL A 89 -6.02 -7.50 -10.85
C VAL A 89 -6.37 -8.42 -12.03
N GLY A 90 -5.37 -8.92 -12.77
CA GLY A 90 -5.54 -9.83 -13.90
C GLY A 90 -5.78 -11.29 -13.49
N LEU A 91 -5.59 -11.63 -12.22
CA LEU A 91 -5.75 -13.00 -11.73
C LEU A 91 -7.19 -13.45 -11.82
N ARG A 92 -7.39 -14.66 -12.38
CA ARG A 92 -8.70 -15.33 -12.32
C ARG A 92 -8.94 -15.84 -10.90
N LEU A 93 -9.84 -15.17 -10.18
CA LEU A 93 -10.16 -15.53 -8.81
C LEU A 93 -11.40 -16.42 -8.75
N THR A 94 -11.30 -17.50 -8.00
CA THR A 94 -12.41 -18.38 -7.67
C THR A 94 -12.94 -18.03 -6.27
N PRO A 95 -14.23 -17.70 -6.10
CA PRO A 95 -14.79 -17.37 -4.80
C PRO A 95 -14.86 -18.60 -3.88
N CYS A 96 -14.84 -18.37 -2.57
CA CYS A 96 -15.08 -19.38 -1.56
C CYS A 96 -16.50 -19.93 -1.75
N ALA A 97 -16.62 -21.24 -1.99
CA ALA A 97 -17.92 -21.88 -2.20
C ALA A 97 -18.86 -21.80 -0.99
N GLY A 98 -18.33 -21.56 0.22
CA GLY A 98 -19.14 -21.36 1.43
C GLY A 98 -19.71 -19.95 1.53
N CYS A 99 -18.83 -18.95 1.70
CA CYS A 99 -19.29 -17.59 2.02
C CYS A 99 -19.32 -16.61 0.84
N GLY A 100 -18.74 -16.95 -0.32
CA GLY A 100 -18.63 -16.06 -1.49
C GLY A 100 -17.75 -14.82 -1.32
N GLU A 101 -17.43 -14.43 -0.09
CA GLU A 101 -16.76 -13.18 0.26
C GLU A 101 -15.25 -13.18 0.01
N ALA A 102 -14.58 -14.32 0.20
CA ALA A 102 -13.17 -14.47 -0.09
C ALA A 102 -12.99 -15.10 -1.46
N ALA A 103 -11.98 -14.69 -2.23
CA ALA A 103 -11.65 -15.29 -3.52
C ALA A 103 -10.15 -15.62 -3.62
N TYR A 104 -9.80 -16.63 -4.42
CA TYR A 104 -8.47 -17.22 -4.47
C TYR A 104 -8.02 -17.48 -5.90
N CYS A 105 -6.74 -17.23 -6.19
CA CYS A 105 -6.15 -17.53 -7.49
C CYS A 105 -5.90 -19.03 -7.69
N CYS A 106 -5.72 -19.81 -6.61
CA CYS A 106 -5.45 -21.24 -6.67
C CYS A 106 -5.90 -21.99 -5.40
N ARG A 107 -5.87 -23.32 -5.47
CA ARG A 107 -6.28 -24.21 -4.37
C ARG A 107 -5.37 -24.12 -3.15
N ASP A 108 -4.08 -23.88 -3.34
CA ASP A 108 -3.12 -23.79 -2.25
C ASP A 108 -3.35 -22.53 -1.41
N CYS A 109 -3.59 -21.39 -2.08
CA CYS A 109 -3.98 -20.15 -1.41
C CYS A 109 -5.29 -20.30 -0.62
N TRP A 110 -6.26 -21.03 -1.16
CA TRP A 110 -7.49 -21.36 -0.42
C TRP A 110 -7.18 -22.19 0.84
N THR A 111 -6.38 -23.24 0.71
CA THR A 111 -6.07 -24.16 1.82
C THR A 111 -5.29 -23.45 2.92
N ALA A 112 -4.28 -22.66 2.57
CA ALA A 112 -3.49 -21.89 3.52
C ALA A 112 -4.36 -20.90 4.31
N HIS A 113 -5.18 -20.10 3.62
CA HIS A 113 -6.09 -19.17 4.28
C HIS A 113 -7.18 -19.89 5.12
N TRP A 114 -7.66 -21.05 4.66
CA TRP A 114 -8.60 -21.89 5.40
C TRP A 114 -8.05 -22.30 6.77
N GLN A 115 -6.81 -22.79 6.79
CA GLN A 115 -6.12 -23.23 8.00
C GLN A 115 -5.72 -22.05 8.91
N ALA A 116 -5.34 -20.91 8.33
CA ALA A 116 -5.00 -19.69 9.07
C ALA A 116 -6.17 -19.03 9.81
N GLY A 117 -7.40 -19.54 9.66
CA GLY A 117 -8.55 -19.14 10.47
C GLY A 117 -9.82 -18.85 9.68
N HIS A 118 -9.77 -18.82 8.34
CA HIS A 118 -10.97 -18.54 7.53
C HIS A 118 -12.09 -19.56 7.83
N ARG A 119 -11.76 -20.82 8.15
CA ARG A 119 -12.74 -21.85 8.50
C ARG A 119 -13.74 -21.43 9.58
N ALA A 120 -13.24 -20.78 10.64
CA ALA A 120 -14.06 -20.35 11.77
C ALA A 120 -14.93 -19.13 11.41
N ALA A 121 -14.41 -18.23 10.59
CA ALA A 121 -15.14 -17.06 10.10
C ALA A 121 -16.20 -17.42 9.03
N CYS A 122 -15.92 -18.42 8.19
CA CYS A 122 -16.80 -18.86 7.11
C CYS A 122 -18.08 -19.50 7.63
N ALA A 123 -17.97 -20.42 8.61
CA ALA A 123 -19.13 -21.10 9.20
C ALA A 123 -20.11 -20.12 9.87
N ARG A 124 -19.60 -19.06 10.50
CA ARG A 124 -20.42 -18.02 11.14
C ARG A 124 -21.29 -17.21 10.17
N ARG A 125 -20.95 -17.18 8.87
CA ARG A 125 -21.75 -16.47 7.86
C ARG A 125 -22.84 -17.33 7.22
N LEU A 126 -22.62 -18.64 7.12
CA LEU A 126 -23.62 -19.59 6.60
C LEU A 126 -24.86 -19.72 7.50
N GLY A 127 -24.73 -19.44 8.81
CA GLY A 127 -25.85 -19.45 9.75
C GLY A 127 -26.69 -18.16 9.81
N LYS A 128 -26.41 -17.15 8.98
CA LYS A 128 -26.99 -15.79 9.08
C LYS A 128 -27.72 -15.30 7.83
N GLY A 129 -27.96 -16.17 6.83
CA GLY A 129 -28.59 -15.81 5.55
C GLY A 129 -29.80 -16.67 5.21
N GLY A 130 -30.79 -16.74 6.11
CA GLY A 130 -32.13 -17.29 5.86
C GLY A 130 -33.16 -16.18 5.77
#